data_AF-A0A0P7I0D5-F1
#
_entry.id   AF-A0A0P7I0D5-F1
#
_cell.length_a   1.000
_cell.length_b   1.000
_cell.length_c   1.000
_cell.angle_alpha   90.00
_cell.angle_beta   90.00
_cell.angle_gamma   90.00
#
_symmetry.space_group_name_H-M   'P 1'
#
loop_
_entity.id
_entity.type
_entity.pdbx_description
1 polymer ?
#
loop_
_entity_poly.entity_id
_entity_poly.type
_entity_poly.pdbx_seq_one_letter_code
_entity_poly.pdbx_strand_id
1 'polypeptide(L)'
;MGLFDEVWLATESYVTGAHLNRLPEPVGVWRFDPETGERETVREASSLPVDEPGVELLAEEPLRTDVRIVDTDAKARQRRRIAERAWGKGWRPAEFPGCANCSATPDAVPHCSFHDRLVVPSMDCGTDCPGYEPGGRRSSTPRTAAPSAARGRRIRRASRASRPGWTSSSGPYSSYTSPSTASGSANASVGG
;
A
#
# COMPACT_ATOMS: atom_id res chain seq x y z
N MET A 1 5.81 -2.30 2.37
CA MET A 1 5.95 -3.59 1.69
C MET A 1 5.24 -3.47 0.35
N GLY A 2 5.96 -3.47 -0.77
CA GLY A 2 5.40 -3.29 -2.12
C GLY A 2 4.64 -4.53 -2.57
N LEU A 3 3.34 -4.59 -2.24
CA LEU A 3 2.49 -5.76 -2.53
C LEU A 3 1.69 -5.62 -3.82
N PHE A 4 1.53 -4.40 -4.32
CA PHE A 4 0.74 -4.11 -5.51
C PHE A 4 1.67 -3.89 -6.69
N ASP A 5 1.19 -4.27 -7.87
CA ASP A 5 1.92 -4.08 -9.13
C ASP A 5 1.92 -2.60 -9.51
N GLU A 6 0.83 -1.90 -9.25
CA GLU A 6 0.67 -0.46 -9.45
C GLU A 6 -0.07 0.19 -8.28
N VAL A 7 0.17 1.48 -8.06
CA VAL A 7 -0.55 2.27 -7.06
C VAL A 7 -1.14 3.51 -7.73
N TRP A 8 -2.44 3.67 -7.54
CA TRP A 8 -3.22 4.77 -8.09
C TRP A 8 -3.81 5.63 -6.98
N LEU A 9 -3.60 6.94 -7.04
CA LEU A 9 -4.30 7.93 -6.22
C LEU A 9 -5.50 8.45 -7.00
N ALA A 10 -6.71 8.16 -6.53
CA ALA A 10 -7.94 8.74 -7.07
C ALA A 10 -8.34 9.95 -6.22
N THR A 11 -8.55 11.10 -6.87
CA THR A 11 -8.96 12.34 -6.21
C THR A 11 -9.98 13.09 -7.06
N GLU A 12 -10.95 13.74 -6.42
CA GLU A 12 -11.87 14.67 -7.08
C GLU A 12 -11.19 16.02 -7.35
N SER A 13 -10.27 16.41 -6.46
CA SER A 13 -9.62 17.72 -6.51
C SER A 13 -8.70 17.87 -7.72
N TYR A 14 -8.65 19.09 -8.27
CA TYR A 14 -7.73 19.45 -9.35
C TYR A 14 -6.27 19.32 -8.88
N VAL A 15 -5.49 18.51 -9.59
CA VAL A 15 -4.10 18.21 -9.26
C VAL A 15 -3.18 19.08 -10.12
N THR A 16 -2.44 19.98 -9.48
CA THR A 16 -1.40 20.77 -10.15
C THR A 16 -0.04 20.06 -10.12
N GLY A 17 0.91 20.47 -10.97
CA GLY A 17 2.27 19.91 -10.97
C GLY A 17 2.96 19.96 -9.60
N ALA A 18 2.72 21.00 -8.80
CA ALA A 18 3.27 21.10 -7.44
C ALA A 18 2.77 19.99 -6.49
N HIS A 19 1.54 19.51 -6.68
CA HIS A 19 1.01 18.37 -5.93
C HIS A 19 1.68 17.07 -6.36
N LEU A 20 1.92 16.89 -7.66
CA LEU A 20 2.57 15.70 -8.22
C LEU A 20 4.01 15.53 -7.69
N ASN A 21 4.73 16.63 -7.45
CA ASN A 21 6.11 16.62 -6.93
C ASN A 21 6.22 16.10 -5.48
N ARG A 22 5.11 16.00 -4.74
CA ARG A 22 5.09 15.43 -3.38
C ARG A 22 4.81 13.93 -3.38
N LEU A 23 4.39 13.37 -4.52
CA LEU A 23 4.06 11.96 -4.65
C LEU A 23 5.29 11.21 -5.18
N PRO A 24 5.56 9.98 -4.72
CA PRO A 24 6.54 9.12 -5.35
C PRO A 24 6.28 8.99 -6.85
N GLU A 25 7.35 8.90 -7.64
CA GLU A 25 7.28 8.85 -9.10
C GLU A 25 6.40 7.70 -9.63
N PRO A 26 6.45 6.46 -9.08
CA PRO A 26 5.67 5.35 -9.61
C PRO A 26 4.15 5.46 -9.40
N VAL A 27 3.69 6.41 -8.58
CA VAL A 27 2.26 6.53 -8.23
C VAL A 27 1.49 7.20 -9.35
N GLY A 28 0.54 6.49 -9.95
CA GLY A 28 -0.41 7.07 -10.90
C GLY A 28 -1.45 7.95 -10.20
N VAL A 29 -2.05 8.87 -10.94
CA VAL A 29 -3.05 9.81 -10.44
C VAL A 29 -4.24 9.88 -11.38
N TRP A 30 -5.43 9.58 -10.84
CA TRP A 30 -6.71 9.79 -11.50
C TRP A 30 -7.43 10.99 -10.89
N ARG A 31 -7.93 11.88 -11.76
CA ARG A 31 -9.01 12.79 -11.38
C ARG A 31 -10.33 12.07 -11.63
N PHE A 32 -11.16 11.98 -10.60
CA PHE A 32 -12.43 11.27 -10.67
C PHE A 32 -13.58 12.25 -10.40
N ASP A 33 -14.60 12.22 -11.24
CA ASP A 33 -15.85 12.94 -11.01
C ASP A 33 -16.87 11.98 -10.38
N PRO A 34 -17.28 12.18 -9.12
CA PRO A 34 -18.22 11.30 -8.44
C PRO A 34 -19.65 11.36 -8.97
N GLU A 35 -20.04 12.45 -9.63
CA GLU A 35 -21.40 12.64 -10.14
C GLU A 35 -21.60 11.90 -11.47
N THR A 36 -20.59 11.94 -12.34
CA THR A 36 -20.63 11.29 -13.66
C THR A 36 -20.01 9.89 -13.63
N GLY A 37 -19.15 9.61 -12.66
CA GLY A 37 -18.34 8.40 -12.61
C GLY A 37 -17.15 8.40 -13.57
N GLU A 38 -16.88 9.53 -14.24
CA GLU A 38 -15.78 9.65 -15.19
C GLU A 38 -14.42 9.73 -14.48
N ARG A 39 -13.39 9.17 -15.12
CA ARG A 39 -12.00 9.24 -14.65
C ARG A 39 -11.09 9.76 -15.75
N GLU A 40 -10.25 10.72 -15.39
CA GLU A 40 -9.21 11.28 -16.24
C GLU A 40 -7.83 10.89 -15.67
N THR A 41 -6.94 10.36 -16.52
CA THR A 41 -5.57 10.08 -16.10
C THR A 41 -4.72 11.35 -16.15
N VAL A 42 -4.30 11.83 -14.98
CA VAL A 42 -3.40 12.98 -14.83
C VAL A 42 -1.93 12.53 -14.88
N ARG A 43 -1.63 11.36 -14.32
CA ARG A 43 -0.31 10.71 -14.40
C ARG A 43 -0.50 9.20 -14.44
N GLU A 44 0.15 8.54 -15.39
CA GLU A 44 0.17 7.07 -15.46
C GLU A 44 0.94 6.47 -14.28
N ALA A 45 0.48 5.34 -13.77
CA ALA A 45 1.23 4.57 -12.78
C ALA A 45 2.35 3.79 -13.47
N SER A 46 3.44 3.59 -12.74
CA SER A 46 4.54 2.74 -13.17
C SER A 46 4.55 1.45 -12.35
N SER A 47 4.99 0.36 -12.99
CA SER A 47 5.10 -0.95 -12.35
C SER A 47 6.09 -0.91 -11.19
N LEU A 48 5.71 -1.52 -10.07
CA LEU A 48 6.54 -1.66 -8.87
C LEU A 48 7.31 -2.99 -8.87
N PRO A 49 8.53 -3.04 -8.29
CA PRO A 49 9.31 -4.26 -8.19
C PRO A 49 8.72 -5.21 -7.14
N VAL A 50 7.85 -6.10 -7.59
CA VAL A 50 7.14 -7.05 -6.73
C VAL A 50 7.97 -8.30 -6.43
N ASP A 51 8.95 -8.60 -7.28
CA ASP A 51 9.85 -9.75 -7.16
C ASP A 51 11.19 -9.41 -6.49
N GLU A 52 11.31 -8.22 -5.92
CA GLU A 52 12.47 -7.82 -5.11
C GLU A 52 12.10 -7.77 -3.61
N PRO A 53 13.08 -7.94 -2.70
CA PRO A 53 12.86 -7.71 -1.28
C PRO A 53 12.24 -6.33 -1.00
N GLY A 54 11.31 -6.28 -0.06
CA GLY A 54 10.61 -5.05 0.31
C GLY A 54 10.89 -4.61 1.74
N VAL A 55 10.49 -3.38 2.08
CA VAL A 55 10.57 -2.86 3.45
C VAL A 55 9.17 -2.86 4.08
N GLU A 56 9.02 -3.40 5.29
CA GLU A 56 7.81 -3.33 6.10
C GLU A 56 8.04 -2.42 7.31
N LEU A 57 7.11 -1.49 7.54
CA LEU A 57 7.08 -0.62 8.71
C LEU A 57 6.57 -1.43 9.92
N LEU A 58 7.33 -1.47 11.00
CA LEU A 58 6.96 -2.15 12.24
C LEU A 58 6.40 -1.19 13.28
N ALA A 59 7.08 -0.06 13.48
CA ALA A 59 6.68 0.98 14.42
C ALA A 59 7.19 2.35 13.97
N GLU A 60 6.41 3.39 14.27
CA GLU A 60 6.75 4.78 14.00
C GLU A 60 6.77 5.56 15.32
N GLU A 61 7.91 6.18 15.62
CA GLU A 61 8.14 7.06 16.76
C GLU A 61 8.72 8.40 16.26
N PRO A 62 8.62 9.49 17.05
CA PRO A 62 9.29 10.74 16.70
C PRO A 62 10.79 10.50 16.50
N LEU A 63 11.30 10.84 15.31
CA LEU A 63 12.70 10.67 14.89
C LEU A 63 13.18 9.21 14.73
N ARG A 64 12.30 8.21 14.83
CA ARG A 64 12.67 6.81 14.67
C ARG A 64 11.58 6.01 13.95
N THR A 65 11.98 5.21 12.98
CA THR A 65 11.08 4.29 12.30
C THR A 65 11.71 2.91 12.28
N ASP A 66 11.07 1.98 12.96
CA ASP A 66 11.49 0.58 12.96
C ASP A 66 10.98 -0.08 11.69
N VAL A 67 11.90 -0.66 10.93
CA VAL A 67 11.62 -1.33 9.66
C VAL A 67 12.18 -2.73 9.63
N ARG A 68 11.56 -3.60 8.83
CA ARG A 68 12.04 -4.95 8.55
C ARG A 68 12.16 -5.16 7.05
N ILE A 69 13.25 -5.80 6.64
CA ILE A 69 13.38 -6.30 5.27
C ILE A 69 12.56 -7.58 5.15
N VAL A 70 11.69 -7.61 4.15
CA VAL A 70 10.80 -8.72 3.84
C VAL A 70 11.27 -9.35 2.53
N ASP A 71 11.57 -10.64 2.58
CA ASP A 71 11.94 -11.40 1.39
C ASP A 71 10.78 -11.55 0.39
N THR A 72 11.13 -11.97 -0.81
CA THR A 72 10.23 -12.15 -1.95
C THR A 72 9.17 -13.21 -1.66
N ASP A 73 9.52 -14.31 -0.98
CA ASP A 73 8.59 -15.38 -0.62
C ASP A 73 7.51 -14.90 0.37
N ALA A 74 7.89 -14.08 1.35
CA ALA A 74 6.97 -13.48 2.30
C ALA A 74 6.02 -12.49 1.61
N LYS A 75 6.51 -11.70 0.63
CA LYS A 75 5.66 -10.87 -0.22
C LYS A 75 4.68 -11.74 -1.03
N ALA A 76 5.15 -12.80 -1.68
CA ALA A 76 4.32 -13.71 -2.46
C ALA A 76 3.22 -14.36 -1.59
N ARG A 77 3.57 -14.85 -0.40
CA ARG A 77 2.60 -15.39 0.58
C ARG A 77 1.55 -14.34 1.00
N GLN A 78 1.95 -13.09 1.19
CA GLN A 78 1.02 -12.02 1.55
C GLN A 78 0.11 -11.64 0.38
N ARG A 79 0.65 -11.51 -0.85
CA ARG A 79 -0.13 -11.24 -2.07
C ARG A 79 -1.18 -12.32 -2.28
N ARG A 80 -0.82 -13.60 -2.13
CA ARG A 80 -1.76 -14.72 -2.21
C ARG A 80 -2.89 -14.61 -1.18
N ARG A 81 -2.58 -14.31 0.08
CA ARG A 81 -3.61 -14.12 1.13
C ARG A 81 -4.57 -12.97 0.81
N ILE A 82 -4.07 -11.89 0.21
CA ILE A 82 -4.91 -10.76 -0.23
C ILE A 82 -5.82 -11.22 -1.37
N ALA A 83 -5.28 -11.91 -2.37
CA ALA A 83 -6.03 -12.44 -3.50
C ALA A 83 -7.13 -13.41 -3.04
N GLU A 84 -6.82 -14.36 -2.16
CA GLU A 84 -7.78 -15.30 -1.57
C GLU A 84 -8.90 -14.58 -0.83
N ARG A 85 -8.57 -13.54 -0.04
CA ARG A 85 -9.57 -12.73 0.67
C ARG A 85 -10.45 -11.93 -0.29
N ALA A 86 -9.85 -11.32 -1.31
CA ALA A 86 -10.59 -10.60 -2.35
C ALA A 86 -11.55 -11.57 -3.05
N TRP A 87 -11.07 -12.77 -3.36
CA TRP A 87 -11.85 -13.84 -3.94
C TRP A 87 -13.03 -14.26 -3.05
N GLY A 88 -12.78 -14.47 -1.76
CA GLY A 88 -13.84 -14.74 -0.78
C GLY A 88 -14.85 -13.60 -0.64
N LYS A 89 -14.48 -12.37 -0.99
CA LYS A 89 -15.35 -11.18 -1.03
C LYS A 89 -16.05 -10.96 -2.38
N GLY A 90 -15.93 -11.88 -3.32
CA GLY A 90 -16.57 -11.79 -4.63
C GLY A 90 -15.86 -10.89 -5.65
N TRP A 91 -14.64 -10.41 -5.37
CA TRP A 91 -13.84 -9.72 -6.37
C TRP A 91 -13.34 -10.71 -7.42
N ARG A 92 -13.50 -10.36 -8.71
CA ARG A 92 -13.15 -11.21 -9.86
C ARG A 92 -12.51 -10.35 -10.95
N PRO A 93 -11.55 -10.90 -11.72
CA PRO A 93 -11.09 -10.28 -12.95
C PRO A 93 -12.26 -10.00 -13.90
N ALA A 94 -12.27 -8.83 -14.54
CA ALA A 94 -13.29 -8.48 -15.52
C ALA A 94 -13.24 -9.40 -16.75
N GLU A 95 -12.03 -9.85 -17.11
CA GLU A 95 -11.78 -10.71 -18.26
C GLU A 95 -10.98 -11.95 -17.85
N PHE A 96 -11.36 -13.10 -18.42
CA PHE A 96 -10.56 -14.33 -18.35
C PHE A 96 -9.52 -14.38 -19.48
N PRO A 97 -8.51 -15.26 -19.38
CA PRO A 97 -7.59 -15.52 -20.48
C PRO A 97 -8.36 -15.83 -21.77
N GLY A 98 -7.84 -15.36 -22.91
CA GLY A 98 -8.42 -15.58 -24.24
C GLY A 98 -8.30 -17.02 -24.74
N CYS A 99 -8.28 -18.02 -23.85
CA CYS A 99 -8.23 -19.43 -24.19
C CYS A 99 -9.65 -20.00 -24.23
N ALA A 100 -10.04 -20.68 -25.31
CA ALA A 100 -11.33 -21.33 -25.48
C ALA A 100 -11.59 -22.41 -24.42
N ASN A 101 -10.51 -23.06 -23.95
CA ASN A 101 -10.55 -24.07 -22.89
C ASN A 101 -10.69 -23.49 -21.48
N CYS A 102 -10.64 -22.16 -21.32
CA CYS A 102 -10.81 -21.50 -20.03
C CYS A 102 -12.26 -21.01 -19.89
N SER A 103 -12.99 -21.55 -18.91
CA SER A 103 -14.35 -21.15 -18.58
C SER A 103 -14.47 -20.78 -17.09
N ALA A 104 -15.52 -20.04 -16.75
CA ALA A 104 -15.81 -19.69 -15.37
C ALA A 104 -16.76 -20.75 -14.77
N THR A 105 -16.45 -21.25 -13.58
CA THR A 105 -17.43 -21.98 -12.76
C THR A 105 -18.55 -21.02 -12.32
N PRO A 106 -19.67 -21.53 -11.75
CA PRO A 106 -20.73 -20.68 -11.21
C PRO A 106 -20.25 -19.65 -10.16
N ASP A 107 -19.13 -19.93 -9.48
CA ASP A 107 -18.49 -19.02 -8.51
C ASP A 107 -17.46 -18.08 -9.14
N ALA A 108 -17.47 -18.00 -10.47
CA ALA A 108 -16.52 -17.29 -11.32
C ALA A 108 -15.06 -17.73 -11.14
N VAL A 109 -14.83 -18.99 -10.77
CA VAL A 109 -13.49 -19.58 -10.69
C VAL A 109 -13.06 -20.08 -12.07
N PRO A 110 -11.89 -19.69 -12.58
CA PRO A 110 -11.37 -20.22 -13.83
C PRO A 110 -11.18 -21.74 -13.77
N HIS A 111 -11.74 -22.43 -14.75
CA HIS A 111 -11.64 -23.86 -14.97
C HIS A 111 -11.09 -24.12 -16.37
N CYS A 112 -10.09 -24.99 -16.48
CA CYS A 112 -9.54 -25.42 -17.75
C CYS A 112 -10.12 -26.80 -18.12
N SER A 113 -10.85 -26.88 -19.23
CA SER A 113 -11.36 -28.16 -19.76
C SER A 113 -10.25 -29.10 -20.24
N PHE A 114 -9.15 -28.56 -20.78
CA PHE A 114 -8.03 -29.38 -21.28
C PHE A 114 -7.29 -30.13 -20.16
N HIS A 115 -7.11 -29.47 -19.01
CA HIS A 115 -6.48 -30.08 -17.83
C HIS A 115 -7.47 -30.62 -16.80
N ASP A 116 -8.77 -30.45 -17.06
CA ASP A 116 -9.89 -30.81 -16.18
C ASP A 116 -9.69 -30.38 -14.72
N ARG A 117 -9.28 -29.12 -14.52
CA ARG A 117 -9.00 -28.55 -13.19
C ARG A 117 -9.22 -27.05 -13.12
N LEU A 118 -9.37 -26.55 -11.89
CA LEU A 118 -9.31 -25.11 -11.61
C LEU A 118 -7.90 -24.59 -11.93
N VAL A 119 -7.82 -23.40 -12.53
CA VAL A 119 -6.55 -22.78 -12.95
C VAL A 119 -6.41 -21.38 -12.37
N VAL A 120 -5.18 -20.98 -12.09
CA VAL A 120 -4.83 -19.58 -11.83
C VAL A 120 -4.52 -18.93 -13.18
N PRO A 121 -5.35 -17.99 -13.68
CA PRO A 121 -5.21 -17.42 -15.03
C PRO A 121 -3.83 -16.87 -15.34
N SER A 122 -3.19 -16.22 -14.37
CA SER A 122 -1.89 -15.59 -14.54
C SER A 122 -0.70 -16.55 -14.45
N MET A 123 -0.91 -17.80 -14.01
CA MET A 123 0.18 -18.77 -13.76
C MET A 123 0.02 -20.04 -14.60
N ASP A 124 -1.19 -20.58 -14.68
CA ASP A 124 -1.48 -21.87 -15.30
C ASP A 124 -1.99 -21.73 -16.76
N CYS A 125 -2.44 -20.55 -17.18
CA CYS A 125 -3.15 -20.37 -18.45
C CYS A 125 -2.53 -19.22 -19.28
N GLY A 126 -1.61 -19.58 -20.17
CA GLY A 126 -0.95 -18.65 -21.11
C GLY A 126 -0.91 -19.19 -22.53
N THR A 127 -0.40 -18.39 -23.46
CA THR A 127 -0.18 -18.78 -24.87
C THR A 127 0.79 -19.95 -25.01
N ASP A 128 1.64 -20.17 -24.02
CA ASP A 128 2.64 -21.25 -23.99
C ASP A 128 2.05 -22.57 -23.46
N CYS A 129 0.78 -22.60 -23.06
CA CYS A 129 0.11 -23.81 -22.62
C CYS A 129 -0.11 -24.78 -23.80
N PRO A 130 0.22 -26.08 -23.67
CA PRO A 130 -0.01 -27.06 -24.73
C PRO A 130 -1.47 -27.20 -25.17
N GLY A 131 -2.41 -26.88 -24.27
CA GLY A 131 -3.85 -26.85 -24.54
C GLY A 131 -4.39 -25.47 -24.86
N TYR A 132 -3.53 -24.50 -25.17
CA TYR A 132 -3.97 -23.16 -25.56
C TYR A 132 -4.68 -23.22 -26.91
N GLU A 133 -5.96 -22.85 -26.89
CA GLU A 133 -6.75 -22.66 -28.09
C GLU A 133 -7.30 -21.25 -28.07
N PRO A 134 -7.01 -20.40 -29.08
CA PRO A 134 -7.48 -19.02 -29.07
C PRO A 134 -9.01 -18.99 -29.12
N GLY A 135 -9.61 -18.39 -28.10
CA GLY A 135 -11.06 -18.17 -27.97
C GLY A 135 -11.36 -16.69 -27.77
N GLY A 136 -12.60 -16.28 -28.07
CA GLY A 136 -13.05 -14.92 -27.76
C GLY A 136 -12.92 -14.63 -26.26
N ARG A 137 -12.48 -13.43 -25.89
CA ARG A 137 -12.41 -12.95 -24.51
C ARG A 137 -13.76 -13.18 -23.83
N ARG A 138 -13.79 -14.03 -22.81
CA ARG A 138 -15.02 -14.29 -22.05
C ARG A 138 -15.01 -13.37 -20.83
N SER A 139 -16.02 -12.50 -20.75
CA SER A 139 -16.22 -11.69 -19.56
C SER A 139 -16.73 -12.56 -18.42
N SER A 140 -16.19 -12.37 -17.23
CA SER A 140 -16.85 -12.87 -16.03
C SER A 140 -18.04 -11.94 -15.82
N THR A 141 -19.28 -12.42 -15.96
CA THR A 141 -20.42 -11.61 -15.54
C THR A 141 -20.42 -11.68 -14.01
N PRO A 142 -20.10 -10.60 -13.28
CA PRO A 142 -20.17 -10.67 -11.83
C PRO A 142 -21.62 -10.91 -11.45
N ARG A 143 -21.88 -11.88 -10.55
CA ARG A 143 -23.16 -11.93 -9.85
C ARG A 143 -23.25 -10.63 -9.06
N THR A 144 -24.16 -9.73 -9.44
CA THR A 144 -24.40 -8.48 -8.71
C THR A 144 -24.66 -8.82 -7.25
N ALA A 145 -23.64 -8.65 -6.40
CA ALA A 145 -23.84 -8.70 -4.96
C ALA A 145 -24.67 -7.46 -4.64
N ALA A 146 -25.94 -7.66 -4.28
CA ALA A 146 -26.75 -6.60 -3.70
C ALA A 146 -25.93 -5.90 -2.61
N PRO A 147 -25.95 -4.55 -2.54
CA PRO A 147 -25.14 -3.82 -1.58
C PRO A 147 -25.43 -4.36 -0.18
N SER A 148 -24.42 -4.96 0.45
CA SER A 148 -24.53 -5.30 1.87
C SER A 148 -24.75 -3.99 2.59
N ALA A 149 -25.96 -3.77 3.09
CA ALA A 149 -26.33 -2.59 3.86
C ALA A 149 -25.20 -2.29 4.85
N ALA A 150 -24.58 -1.12 4.68
CA ALA A 150 -23.52 -0.64 5.53
C ALA A 150 -24.06 -0.55 6.96
N ARG A 151 -23.83 -1.60 7.77
CA ARG A 151 -23.97 -1.50 9.22
C ARG A 151 -22.83 -0.62 9.71
N GLY A 152 -23.09 0.69 9.70
CA GLY A 152 -22.22 1.70 10.27
C GLY A 152 -21.93 1.39 11.73
N ARG A 153 -20.76 0.79 11.99
CA ARG A 153 -20.18 0.79 13.32
C ARG A 153 -19.68 2.21 13.57
N ARG A 154 -20.51 3.00 14.26
CA ARG A 154 -20.09 4.25 14.91
C ARG A 154 -18.95 3.92 15.85
N ILE A 155 -17.72 4.28 15.46
CA ILE A 155 -16.59 4.35 16.38
C ILE A 155 -16.95 5.47 17.36
N ARG A 156 -17.34 5.10 18.58
CA ARG A 156 -17.48 6.08 19.67
C ARG A 156 -16.10 6.67 19.93
N ARG A 157 -15.93 7.97 19.68
CA ARG A 157 -14.78 8.72 20.22
C ARG A 157 -14.79 8.53 21.73
N ALA A 158 -13.85 7.76 22.26
CA ALA A 158 -13.56 7.77 23.68
C ALA A 158 -12.97 9.14 24.01
N SER A 159 -13.75 9.95 24.72
CA SER A 159 -13.30 11.16 25.39
C SER A 159 -12.11 10.82 26.28
N ARG A 160 -11.05 11.63 26.18
CA ARG A 160 -9.87 11.58 27.04
C ARG A 160 -10.31 11.59 28.51
N ALA A 161 -10.21 10.44 29.17
CA ALA A 161 -10.15 10.38 30.62
C ALA A 161 -8.70 10.63 31.04
N SER A 162 -8.53 11.64 31.88
CA SER A 162 -7.28 12.10 32.47
C SER A 162 -6.44 10.97 33.05
N ARG A 163 -5.16 10.91 32.67
CA ARG A 163 -4.13 10.27 33.49
C ARG A 163 -3.58 11.31 34.47
N PRO A 164 -3.40 10.97 35.76
CA PRO A 164 -2.98 11.93 36.77
C PRO A 164 -1.48 12.21 36.73
N GLY A 165 -1.14 13.50 36.94
CA GLY A 165 0.03 13.93 37.71
C GLY A 165 1.40 13.88 37.04
N TRP A 166 1.70 14.86 36.19
CA TRP A 166 3.07 15.37 36.06
C TRP A 166 3.06 16.83 36.53
N THR A 167 3.54 17.06 37.74
CA THR A 167 3.73 18.40 38.31
C THR A 167 4.93 19.05 37.65
N SER A 168 4.69 20.09 36.86
CA SER A 168 5.72 20.99 36.35
C SER A 168 6.22 21.88 37.49
N SER A 169 7.45 21.68 37.94
CA SER A 169 8.18 22.70 38.71
C SER A 169 8.84 23.66 37.73
N SER A 170 8.25 24.84 37.58
CA SER A 170 8.78 26.00 36.87
C SER A 170 10.01 26.55 37.60
N GLY A 171 11.17 26.56 36.94
CA GLY A 171 12.35 27.32 37.34
C GLY A 171 12.64 28.41 36.31
N PRO A 172 12.81 29.69 36.70
CA PRO A 172 12.95 30.77 35.75
C PRO A 172 14.35 30.84 35.13
N TYR A 173 14.37 31.23 33.85
CA TYR A 173 15.52 31.58 33.04
C TYR A 173 16.49 32.51 33.80
N SER A 174 17.74 32.06 34.02
CA SER A 174 18.83 32.92 34.49
C SER A 174 19.60 33.46 33.30
N SER A 175 19.63 34.78 33.20
CA SER A 175 20.34 35.58 32.19
C SER A 175 21.84 35.32 32.19
N TYR A 176 22.39 35.01 31.02
CA TYR A 176 23.82 34.99 30.76
C TYR A 176 24.38 36.42 30.87
N THR A 177 25.34 36.61 31.77
CA THR A 177 26.18 37.81 31.83
C THR A 177 27.62 37.36 31.55
N SER A 178 28.19 37.80 30.44
CA SER A 178 29.61 37.62 30.13
C SER A 178 30.47 38.47 31.08
N PRO A 179 31.71 38.05 31.36
CA PRO A 179 32.79 39.02 31.45
C PRO A 179 34.00 38.68 30.57
N SER A 180 34.55 39.77 30.07
CA SER A 180 35.73 39.95 29.23
C SER A 180 37.04 39.70 30.01
N THR A 181 38.01 39.11 29.30
CA THR A 181 39.48 39.30 29.33
C THR A 181 40.17 39.90 30.57
N ALA A 182 41.14 39.18 31.14
CA ALA A 182 42.54 39.65 31.32
C ALA A 182 43.46 38.57 31.92
N SER A 183 44.55 38.28 31.19
CA SER A 183 45.96 38.23 31.65
C SER A 183 46.38 37.42 32.89
N GLY A 184 47.38 36.54 32.73
CA GLY A 184 48.40 36.32 33.77
C GLY A 184 48.93 34.90 34.01
N SER A 185 50.01 34.56 33.30
CA SER A 185 51.24 33.86 33.74
C SER A 185 51.28 32.66 34.71
N ALA A 186 52.02 31.63 34.25
CA ALA A 186 52.96 30.74 34.97
C ALA A 186 52.36 29.73 36.00
N ASN A 187 52.87 28.52 36.24
CA ASN A 187 54.22 27.97 36.16
C ASN A 187 54.19 26.43 36.01
N ALA A 188 55.30 25.90 35.50
CA ALA A 188 55.66 24.49 35.42
C ALA A 188 56.01 23.86 36.80
N SER A 189 55.87 22.53 36.93
CA SER A 189 56.57 21.55 37.82
C SER A 189 55.87 20.19 37.61
N VAL A 190 56.40 19.14 36.95
CA VAL A 190 57.50 18.20 37.27
C VAL A 190 57.42 17.54 38.65
N GLY A 191 57.36 16.19 38.65
CA GLY A 191 57.71 15.29 39.76
C GLY A 191 56.51 14.51 40.33
N GLY A 192 56.49 13.18 40.35
CA GLY A 192 57.49 12.17 40.02
C GLY A 192 56.90 10.76 40.01
#